data_AF-A0A150HM59-F1
#
_entry.id   AF-A0A150HM59-F1
#
_cell.length_a   1.000
_cell.length_b   1.000
_cell.length_c   1.000
_cell.angle_alpha   90.00
_cell.angle_beta   90.00
_cell.angle_gamma   90.00
#
_symmetry.space_group_name_H-M   'P 1'
#
loop_
_entity.id
_entity.type
_entity.pdbx_description
1 polymer ?
#
loop_
_entity_poly.entity_id
_entity_poly.type
_entity_poly.pdbx_seq_one_letter_code
_entity_poly.pdbx_strand_id
1 'polypeptide(L)'
;MNLRLLGLVVLIAFVSFMTWCGYDYGYNQAKGQQIQSYQEKIVQLTTQADAALERERAVNVKLVELEASYLDKQKEIQDNANHTINEYRASNLSLRDSLKSKQCPAVLSNVASTTSSGDAETTGGLLDTDVEFLIRQAARADEVTEQLEAAQQLIKQDRELCNGQG
;
A
#
# COMPACT_ATOMS: atom_id res chain seq x y z
N MET A 1 33.67 85.94 8.13
CA MET A 1 33.66 84.51 7.72
C MET A 1 34.26 84.42 6.32
N ASN A 2 35.35 83.68 6.13
CA ASN A 2 36.11 83.72 4.87
C ASN A 2 35.33 83.04 3.74
N LEU A 3 35.13 83.73 2.61
CA LEU A 3 34.40 83.24 1.43
C LEU A 3 34.92 81.86 0.95
N ARG A 4 36.24 81.63 1.10
CA ARG A 4 36.91 80.35 0.79
C ARG A 4 36.49 79.19 1.69
N LEU A 5 36.25 79.46 2.98
CA LEU A 5 35.78 78.46 3.95
C LEU A 5 34.33 78.06 3.66
N LEU A 6 33.50 79.02 3.26
CA LEU A 6 32.10 78.78 2.92
C LEU A 6 31.97 77.93 1.64
N GLY A 7 32.81 78.18 0.63
CA GLY A 7 32.86 77.36 -0.59
C GLY A 7 33.28 75.90 -0.33
N LEU A 8 34.26 75.67 0.55
CA LEU A 8 34.70 74.32 0.92
C LEU A 8 33.61 73.53 1.66
N VAL A 9 32.89 74.18 2.58
CA VAL A 9 31.80 73.54 3.33
C VAL A 9 30.67 73.09 2.40
N VAL A 10 30.30 73.93 1.41
CA VAL A 10 29.26 73.58 0.43
C VAL A 10 29.69 72.40 -0.45
N LEU A 11 30.96 72.35 -0.86
CA LEU A 11 31.47 71.26 -1.69
C LEU A 11 31.48 69.93 -0.91
N ILE A 12 31.90 69.94 0.36
CA ILE A 12 31.88 68.75 1.23
C ILE A 12 30.44 68.27 1.45
N ALA A 13 29.51 69.20 1.73
CA ALA A 13 28.10 68.86 1.90
C ALA A 13 27.52 68.21 0.63
N PHE A 14 27.84 68.77 -0.55
CA PHE A 14 27.37 68.23 -1.82
C PHE A 14 27.92 66.83 -2.12
N VAL A 15 29.22 66.59 -1.88
CA VAL A 15 29.83 65.26 -2.07
C VAL A 15 29.19 64.24 -1.11
N SER A 16 29.03 64.59 0.17
CA SER A 16 28.40 63.71 1.15
C SER A 16 26.96 63.35 0.79
N PHE A 17 26.20 64.30 0.25
CA PHE A 17 24.82 64.08 -0.20
C PHE A 17 24.76 63.14 -1.41
N MET A 18 25.64 63.33 -2.40
CA MET A 18 25.72 62.45 -3.57
C MET A 18 26.12 61.02 -3.20
N THR A 19 27.07 60.86 -2.28
CA THR A 19 27.46 59.53 -1.77
C THR A 19 26.32 58.87 -1.01
N TRP A 20 25.57 59.61 -0.20
CA TRP A 20 24.41 59.10 0.53
C TRP A 20 23.30 58.63 -0.41
N CYS A 21 22.91 59.44 -1.40
CA CYS A 21 21.88 59.08 -2.37
C CYS A 21 22.27 57.84 -3.20
N GLY A 22 23.53 57.74 -3.63
CA GLY A 22 24.03 56.56 -4.33
C GLY A 22 24.00 55.29 -3.49
N TYR A 23 24.38 55.41 -2.20
CA TYR A 23 24.35 54.30 -1.26
C TYR A 23 22.92 53.85 -0.95
N ASP A 24 22.01 54.77 -0.65
CA ASP A 24 20.62 54.45 -0.31
C ASP A 24 19.88 53.81 -1.49
N TYR A 25 20.05 54.36 -2.70
CA TYR A 25 19.45 53.78 -3.90
C TYR A 25 19.99 52.37 -4.19
N GLY A 26 21.32 52.18 -4.17
CA GLY A 26 21.93 50.88 -4.42
C GLY A 26 21.59 49.84 -3.34
N TYR A 27 21.56 50.25 -2.08
CA TYR A 27 21.21 49.38 -0.96
C TYR A 27 19.75 48.94 -1.02
N ASN A 28 18.82 49.87 -1.24
CA ASN A 28 17.39 49.56 -1.36
C ASN A 28 17.09 48.70 -2.60
N GLN A 29 17.81 48.93 -3.71
CA GLN A 29 17.69 48.11 -4.91
C GLN A 29 18.19 46.67 -4.67
N ALA A 30 19.38 46.51 -4.07
CA ALA A 30 19.94 45.19 -3.77
C ALA A 30 19.07 44.41 -2.76
N LYS A 31 18.55 45.10 -1.74
CA LYS A 31 17.65 44.51 -0.75
C LYS A 31 16.31 44.12 -1.38
N GLY A 32 15.76 44.95 -2.28
CA GLY A 32 14.55 44.63 -3.03
C GLY A 32 14.70 43.39 -3.91
N GLN A 33 15.82 43.27 -4.63
CA GLN A 33 16.13 42.09 -5.44
C GLN A 33 16.28 40.82 -4.60
N GLN A 34 16.94 40.91 -3.44
CA GLN A 34 17.03 39.78 -2.51
C GLN A 34 15.64 39.36 -2.03
N ILE A 35 14.80 40.29 -1.59
CA ILE A 35 13.44 40.00 -1.11
C ILE A 35 12.61 39.31 -2.21
N GLN A 36 12.67 39.80 -3.45
CA GLN A 36 12.00 39.16 -4.59
C GLN A 36 12.52 37.74 -4.83
N SER A 37 13.84 37.53 -4.80
CA SER A 37 14.42 36.20 -5.00
C SER A 37 14.02 35.20 -3.91
N TYR A 38 13.88 35.65 -2.65
CA TYR A 38 13.39 34.81 -1.56
C TYR A 38 11.89 34.52 -1.72
N GLN A 39 11.11 35.50 -2.14
CA GLN A 39 9.68 35.34 -2.37
C GLN A 39 9.42 34.35 -3.51
N GLU A 40 10.16 34.43 -4.62
CA GLU A 40 10.09 33.46 -5.72
C GLU A 40 10.46 32.05 -5.25
N LYS A 41 11.53 31.92 -4.46
CA LYS A 41 11.90 30.61 -3.87
C LYS A 41 10.81 30.07 -2.96
N ILE A 42 10.23 30.89 -2.08
CA ILE A 42 9.13 30.46 -1.21
C ILE A 42 7.96 29.98 -2.06
N VAL A 43 7.57 30.73 -3.07
CA VAL A 43 6.47 30.35 -3.98
C VAL A 43 6.80 29.03 -4.70
N GLN A 44 8.01 28.87 -5.22
CA GLN A 44 8.44 27.62 -5.86
C GLN A 44 8.45 26.43 -4.90
N LEU A 45 8.90 26.62 -3.66
CA LEU A 45 8.89 25.56 -2.65
C LEU A 45 7.44 25.21 -2.26
N THR A 46 6.57 26.20 -2.10
CA THR A 46 5.15 25.95 -1.79
C THR A 46 4.45 25.22 -2.91
N THR A 47 4.68 25.59 -4.17
CA THR A 47 4.05 24.89 -5.31
C THR A 47 4.57 23.46 -5.47
N GLN A 48 5.85 23.22 -5.20
CA GLN A 48 6.41 21.86 -5.19
C GLN A 48 5.83 21.03 -4.05
N ALA A 49 5.69 21.61 -2.85
CA ALA A 49 5.08 20.93 -1.70
C ALA A 49 3.61 20.61 -1.96
N ASP A 50 2.83 21.56 -2.50
CA ASP A 50 1.43 21.35 -2.85
C ASP A 50 1.27 20.27 -3.92
N ALA A 51 2.11 20.28 -4.96
CA ALA A 51 2.11 19.25 -5.99
C ALA A 51 2.47 17.85 -5.44
N ALA A 52 3.39 17.76 -4.48
CA ALA A 52 3.70 16.49 -3.80
C ALA A 52 2.52 16.01 -2.94
N LEU A 53 1.88 16.92 -2.21
CA LEU A 53 0.75 16.60 -1.33
C LEU A 53 -0.48 16.16 -2.13
N GLU A 54 -0.74 16.77 -3.29
CA GLU A 54 -1.80 16.32 -4.20
C GLU A 54 -1.54 14.90 -4.74
N ARG A 55 -0.29 14.57 -5.06
CA ARG A 55 0.08 13.19 -5.45
C ARG A 55 -0.15 12.21 -4.32
N GLU A 56 0.25 12.55 -3.09
CA GLU A 56 0.01 11.70 -1.91
C GLU A 56 -1.48 11.48 -1.67
N ARG A 57 -2.31 12.53 -1.79
CA ARG A 57 -3.77 12.40 -1.68
C ARG A 57 -4.35 11.47 -2.75
N ALA A 58 -3.92 11.60 -4.00
CA ALA A 58 -4.39 10.73 -5.08
C ALA A 58 -4.01 9.26 -4.86
N VAL A 59 -2.82 9.00 -4.31
CA VAL A 59 -2.37 7.65 -3.95
C VAL A 59 -3.18 7.10 -2.77
N ASN A 60 -3.39 7.89 -1.71
CA ASN A 60 -4.14 7.46 -0.54
C ASN A 60 -5.58 7.06 -0.87
N VAL A 61 -6.26 7.77 -1.77
CA VAL A 61 -7.62 7.40 -2.21
C VAL A 61 -7.63 6.01 -2.86
N LYS A 62 -6.67 5.73 -3.73
CA LYS A 62 -6.54 4.41 -4.39
C LYS A 62 -6.23 3.31 -3.38
N LEU A 63 -5.39 3.59 -2.38
CA LEU A 63 -5.05 2.62 -1.34
C LEU A 63 -6.26 2.27 -0.47
N VAL A 64 -7.08 3.26 -0.08
CA VAL A 64 -8.29 3.02 0.71
C VAL A 64 -9.32 2.19 -0.07
N GLU A 65 -9.50 2.47 -1.37
CA GLU A 65 -10.38 1.67 -2.22
C GLU A 65 -9.88 0.22 -2.36
N LEU A 66 -8.57 0.04 -2.57
CA LEU A 66 -7.96 -1.28 -2.65
C LEU A 66 -8.11 -2.06 -1.33
N GLU A 67 -7.87 -1.42 -0.19
CA GLU A 67 -8.01 -2.03 1.14
C GLU A 67 -9.46 -2.45 1.40
N ALA A 68 -10.44 -1.60 1.08
CA ALA A 68 -11.85 -1.95 1.20
C ALA A 68 -12.21 -3.16 0.34
N SER A 69 -11.76 -3.20 -0.92
CA SER A 69 -12.02 -4.33 -1.82
C SER A 69 -11.41 -5.64 -1.34
N TYR A 70 -10.22 -5.57 -0.72
CA TYR A 70 -9.53 -6.73 -0.15
C TYR A 70 -10.25 -7.27 1.09
N LEU A 71 -10.73 -6.39 1.98
CA LEU A 71 -11.50 -6.80 3.16
C LEU A 71 -12.83 -7.45 2.78
N ASP A 72 -13.53 -6.91 1.78
CA ASP A 72 -14.79 -7.50 1.29
C ASP A 72 -14.58 -8.90 0.72
N LYS A 73 -13.53 -9.10 -0.08
CA LYS A 73 -13.19 -10.41 -0.65
C LYS A 73 -12.75 -11.41 0.41
N GLN A 74 -11.96 -11.01 1.42
CA GLN A 74 -11.61 -11.89 2.52
C GLN A 74 -12.85 -12.41 3.26
N LYS A 75 -13.84 -11.53 3.46
CA LYS A 75 -15.12 -11.90 4.05
C LYS A 75 -15.92 -12.83 3.14
N GLU A 76 -15.96 -12.57 1.83
CA GLU A 76 -16.60 -13.45 0.86
C GLU A 76 -16.00 -14.85 0.85
N ILE A 77 -14.66 -14.97 0.88
CA ILE A 77 -13.96 -16.27 0.97
C ILE A 77 -14.36 -17.01 2.24
N GLN A 78 -14.39 -16.30 3.39
CA GLN A 78 -14.77 -16.91 4.67
C GLN A 78 -16.24 -17.38 4.66
N ASP A 79 -17.15 -16.55 4.15
CA ASP A 79 -18.56 -16.87 4.07
C ASP A 79 -18.82 -18.02 3.08
N ASN A 80 -18.13 -18.06 1.94
CA ASN A 80 -18.22 -19.13 0.96
C ASN A 80 -17.67 -20.47 1.52
N ALA A 81 -16.56 -20.44 2.24
CA ALA A 81 -16.02 -21.63 2.90
C ALA A 81 -17.00 -22.17 3.96
N ASN A 82 -17.58 -21.30 4.79
CA ASN A 82 -18.58 -21.68 5.77
C ASN A 82 -19.87 -22.22 5.12
N HIS A 83 -20.31 -21.59 4.03
CA HIS A 83 -21.46 -22.06 3.25
C HIS A 83 -21.22 -23.45 2.68
N THR A 84 -20.06 -23.68 2.04
CA THR A 84 -19.68 -24.98 1.48
C THR A 84 -19.61 -26.08 2.55
N ILE A 85 -19.08 -25.76 3.74
CA ILE A 85 -19.07 -26.70 4.88
C ILE A 85 -20.50 -27.01 5.35
N ASN A 86 -21.37 -26.01 5.41
CA ASN A 86 -22.76 -26.20 5.81
C ASN A 86 -23.54 -27.02 4.77
N GLU A 87 -23.33 -26.79 3.48
CA GLU A 87 -23.94 -27.60 2.41
C GLU A 87 -23.43 -29.04 2.41
N TYR A 88 -22.15 -29.25 2.74
CA TYR A 88 -21.59 -30.58 2.96
C TYR A 88 -22.26 -31.28 4.15
N ARG A 89 -22.36 -30.62 5.31
CA ARG A 89 -23.05 -31.17 6.50
C ARG A 89 -24.52 -31.44 6.26
N ALA A 90 -25.19 -30.61 5.47
CA ALA A 90 -26.59 -30.78 5.08
C ALA A 90 -26.79 -31.90 4.04
N SER A 91 -25.74 -32.58 3.59
CA SER A 91 -25.76 -33.61 2.52
C SER A 91 -26.26 -33.10 1.17
N ASN A 92 -26.30 -31.78 0.96
CA ASN A 92 -26.64 -31.17 -0.32
C ASN A 92 -25.45 -31.26 -1.31
N LEU A 93 -24.23 -31.37 -0.78
CA LEU A 93 -23.00 -31.47 -1.54
C LEU A 93 -22.34 -32.84 -1.23
N SER A 94 -22.43 -33.78 -2.18
CA SER A 94 -21.83 -35.10 -2.01
C SER A 94 -20.45 -35.16 -2.67
N LEU A 95 -19.43 -35.55 -1.90
CA LEU A 95 -18.16 -36.00 -2.49
C LEU A 95 -18.39 -37.25 -3.33
N ARG A 96 -17.56 -37.45 -4.35
CA ARG A 96 -17.56 -38.71 -5.13
C ARG A 96 -17.51 -39.89 -4.16
N ASP A 97 -18.41 -40.85 -4.31
CA ASP A 97 -18.50 -42.02 -3.42
C ASP A 97 -17.22 -42.87 -3.38
N SER A 98 -16.30 -42.66 -4.33
CA SER A 98 -14.95 -43.25 -4.31
C SER A 98 -14.04 -42.69 -3.20
N LEU A 99 -14.33 -41.50 -2.68
CA LEU A 99 -13.53 -40.79 -1.69
C LEU A 99 -14.10 -40.88 -0.27
N LYS A 100 -15.38 -41.24 -0.11
CA LYS A 100 -15.97 -41.48 1.21
C LYS A 100 -15.31 -42.68 1.87
N SER A 101 -15.16 -42.64 3.19
CA SER A 101 -14.75 -43.83 3.96
C SER A 101 -15.74 -44.97 3.67
N LYS A 102 -15.33 -45.95 2.87
CA LYS A 102 -16.06 -47.21 2.79
C LYS A 102 -15.89 -47.89 4.14
N GLN A 103 -16.91 -47.80 5.00
CA GLN A 103 -17.06 -48.77 6.08
C GLN A 103 -17.20 -50.12 5.41
N CYS A 104 -16.12 -50.92 5.45
CA CYS A 104 -16.21 -52.32 5.13
C CYS A 104 -17.31 -52.92 6.01
N PRO A 105 -18.30 -53.62 5.44
CA PRO A 105 -19.27 -54.32 6.27
C PRO A 105 -18.47 -55.30 7.14
N ALA A 106 -18.72 -55.28 8.44
CA ALA A 106 -18.17 -56.24 9.38
C ALA A 106 -18.65 -57.65 8.99
N VAL A 107 -17.94 -58.28 8.07
CA VAL A 107 -18.24 -59.61 7.58
C VAL A 107 -17.18 -60.53 8.14
N LEU A 108 -17.66 -61.28 9.14
CA LEU A 108 -17.16 -62.56 9.67
C LEU A 108 -16.30 -62.49 10.94
N SER A 109 -17.01 -62.43 12.08
CA SER A 109 -16.79 -63.47 13.09
C SER A 109 -16.68 -64.83 12.39
N ASN A 110 -15.59 -65.55 12.64
CA ASN A 110 -15.20 -66.85 12.08
C ASN A 110 -14.19 -66.81 10.93
N VAL A 111 -12.96 -66.33 11.18
CA VAL A 111 -11.77 -67.02 10.67
C VAL A 111 -10.75 -67.11 11.78
N ALA A 112 -10.52 -68.35 12.20
CA ALA A 112 -9.48 -68.74 13.13
C ALA A 112 -8.09 -68.43 12.57
N SER A 113 -7.21 -67.95 13.44
CA SER A 113 -5.79 -68.31 13.53
C SER A 113 -4.99 -68.39 12.23
N THR A 114 -4.35 -67.29 11.83
CA THR A 114 -2.97 -67.34 11.32
C THR A 114 -2.29 -65.98 11.45
N THR A 115 -1.06 -66.05 11.89
CA THR A 115 -0.17 -64.98 12.36
C THR A 115 0.37 -64.10 11.22
N SER A 116 0.55 -62.82 11.58
CA SER A 116 1.57 -61.86 11.12
C SER A 116 1.51 -61.31 9.69
N SER A 117 0.89 -60.13 9.58
CA SER A 117 1.46 -58.94 8.92
C SER A 117 0.56 -57.75 9.26
N GLY A 118 0.98 -56.92 10.21
CA GLY A 118 0.17 -55.90 10.86
C GLY A 118 0.07 -54.57 10.12
N ASP A 119 -0.17 -54.56 8.82
CA ASP A 119 -0.22 -53.33 8.00
C ASP A 119 -1.29 -53.38 6.89
N ALA A 120 -2.48 -53.91 7.18
CA ALA A 120 -3.54 -54.03 6.17
C ALA A 120 -4.92 -53.56 6.64
N GLU A 121 -4.98 -52.48 7.42
CA GLU A 121 -6.25 -51.83 7.73
C GLU A 121 -6.10 -50.30 7.75
N THR A 122 -5.49 -49.75 6.70
CA THR A 122 -5.65 -48.33 6.41
C THR A 122 -7.06 -48.11 5.89
N THR A 123 -7.91 -47.51 6.72
CA THR A 123 -9.23 -46.98 6.40
C THR A 123 -9.10 -46.02 5.21
N GLY A 124 -9.20 -46.54 3.99
CA GLY A 124 -8.85 -45.85 2.75
C GLY A 124 -9.95 -44.92 2.22
N GLY A 125 -10.45 -44.01 3.05
CA GLY A 125 -11.34 -42.95 2.60
C GLY A 125 -11.29 -41.73 3.50
N LEU A 126 -11.65 -40.60 2.92
CA LEU A 126 -11.54 -39.28 3.51
C LEU A 126 -12.61 -39.15 4.61
N LEU A 127 -12.19 -38.90 5.84
CA LEU A 127 -13.12 -38.63 6.94
C LEU A 127 -13.76 -37.25 6.75
N ASP A 128 -14.98 -37.05 7.24
CA ASP A 128 -15.67 -35.75 7.18
C ASP A 128 -14.83 -34.61 7.77
N THR A 129 -14.06 -34.91 8.82
CA THR A 129 -13.10 -33.96 9.42
C THR A 129 -11.97 -33.56 8.47
N ASP A 130 -11.51 -34.49 7.63
CA ASP A 130 -10.44 -34.24 6.66
C ASP A 130 -10.96 -33.46 5.46
N VAL A 131 -12.22 -33.66 5.07
CA VAL A 131 -12.90 -32.86 4.04
C VAL A 131 -13.06 -31.42 4.51
N GLU A 132 -13.55 -31.19 5.74
CA GLU A 132 -13.66 -29.85 6.31
C GLU A 132 -12.28 -29.17 6.42
N PHE A 133 -11.24 -29.92 6.77
CA PHE A 133 -9.87 -29.43 6.77
C PHE A 133 -9.39 -29.02 5.36
N LEU A 134 -9.64 -29.85 4.35
CA LEU A 134 -9.27 -29.57 2.96
C LEU A 134 -10.01 -28.35 2.40
N ILE A 135 -11.30 -28.16 2.72
CA ILE A 135 -12.07 -26.97 2.32
C ILE A 135 -11.47 -25.72 2.95
N ARG A 136 -11.13 -25.75 4.24
CA ARG A 136 -10.44 -24.64 4.91
C ARG A 136 -9.05 -24.38 4.34
N GLN A 137 -8.33 -25.42 3.96
CA GLN A 137 -7.01 -25.29 3.37
C GLN A 137 -7.07 -24.72 1.94
N ALA A 138 -8.09 -25.08 1.17
CA ALA A 138 -8.37 -24.48 -0.13
C ALA A 138 -8.71 -22.99 0.01
N ALA A 139 -9.58 -22.63 0.96
CA ALA A 139 -9.91 -21.23 1.23
C ALA A 139 -8.67 -20.39 1.64
N ARG A 140 -7.76 -20.96 2.44
CA ARG A 140 -6.47 -20.32 2.76
C ARG A 140 -5.55 -20.18 1.56
N ALA A 141 -5.55 -21.15 0.65
CA ALA A 141 -4.77 -21.06 -0.58
C ALA A 141 -5.33 -19.94 -1.48
N ASP A 142 -6.65 -19.84 -1.60
CA ASP A 142 -7.32 -18.77 -2.34
C ASP A 142 -7.01 -17.39 -1.73
N GLU A 143 -7.05 -17.25 -0.40
CA GLU A 143 -6.65 -16.03 0.32
C GLU A 143 -5.21 -15.62 -0.01
N VAL A 144 -4.26 -16.57 0.00
CA VAL A 144 -2.85 -16.29 -0.36
C VAL A 144 -2.70 -15.89 -1.82
N THR A 145 -3.44 -16.51 -2.74
CA THR A 145 -3.40 -16.11 -4.16
C THR A 145 -3.92 -14.70 -4.37
N GLU A 146 -4.96 -14.32 -3.62
CA GLU A 146 -5.54 -12.99 -3.68
C GLU A 146 -4.59 -11.94 -3.09
N GLN A 147 -3.94 -12.23 -1.97
CA GLN A 147 -2.87 -11.40 -1.41
C GLN A 147 -1.72 -11.20 -2.41
N LEU A 148 -1.33 -12.26 -3.11
CA LEU A 148 -0.28 -12.21 -4.11
C LEU A 148 -0.71 -11.34 -5.31
N GLU A 149 -1.96 -11.47 -5.74
CA GLU A 149 -2.52 -10.66 -6.82
C GLU A 149 -2.58 -9.18 -6.44
N ALA A 150 -3.08 -8.85 -5.24
CA ALA A 150 -3.12 -7.50 -4.71
C ALA A 150 -1.70 -6.89 -4.62
N ALA A 151 -0.72 -7.65 -4.11
CA ALA A 151 0.67 -7.21 -4.07
C ALA A 151 1.25 -6.96 -5.47
N GLN A 152 0.94 -7.82 -6.45
CA GLN A 152 1.37 -7.63 -7.84
C GLN A 152 0.73 -6.39 -8.48
N GLN A 153 -0.55 -6.10 -8.19
CA GLN A 153 -1.23 -4.89 -8.66
C GLN A 153 -0.59 -3.64 -8.07
N LEU A 154 -0.23 -3.68 -6.77
CA LEU A 154 0.44 -2.57 -6.08
C LEU A 154 1.83 -2.30 -6.69
N ILE A 155 2.60 -3.34 -6.99
CA ILE A 155 3.89 -3.23 -7.69
C ILE A 155 3.73 -2.66 -9.11
N LYS A 156 2.67 -3.05 -9.85
CA LYS A 156 2.40 -2.50 -11.19
C LYS A 156 2.07 -1.01 -11.11
N GLN A 157 1.21 -0.60 -10.18
CA GLN A 157 0.90 0.83 -9.97
C GLN A 157 2.15 1.62 -9.57
N ASP A 158 2.96 1.10 -8.66
CA ASP A 158 4.21 1.75 -8.23
C ASP A 158 5.18 1.94 -9.41
N ARG A 159 5.27 0.94 -10.29
CA ARG A 159 6.11 0.99 -11.49
C ARG A 159 5.59 1.97 -12.54
N GLU A 160 4.28 2.11 -12.71
CA GLU A 160 3.68 3.11 -13.59
C GLU A 160 3.90 4.53 -13.07
N LEU A 161 3.79 4.73 -11.75
CA LEU A 161 4.06 6.02 -11.10
C LEU A 161 5.54 6.42 -11.19
N CYS A 162 6.46 5.45 -11.06
CA CYS A 162 7.89 5.69 -11.21
C CYS A 162 8.32 5.90 -12.67
N ASN A 163 7.76 5.14 -13.63
CA ASN A 163 8.11 5.26 -15.04
C ASN A 163 7.42 6.43 -15.76
N GLY A 164 6.34 6.99 -15.19
CA GLY A 164 5.71 8.22 -15.67
C GLY A 164 6.46 9.51 -15.33
N GLN A 165 7.63 9.42 -14.69
CA GLN A 165 8.52 10.55 -14.39
C GLN A 165 9.65 10.75 -15.42
N GLY A 166 9.60 10.08 -16.57
CA GLY A 166 10.54 10.23 -17.69
C GLY A 166 10.09 11.23 -18.74
#